data_AF-A0A820HC01-F1
#
_entry.id   AF-A0A820HC01-F1
#
_cell.length_a   1.000
_cell.length_b   1.000
_cell.length_c   1.000
_cell.angle_alpha   90.00
_cell.angle_beta   90.00
_cell.angle_gamma   90.00
#
_symmetry.space_group_name_H-M   'P 1'
#
loop_
_entity.id
_entity.type
_entity.pdbx_description
1 polymer ?
#
loop_
_entity_poly.entity_id
_entity_poly.type
_entity_poly.pdbx_seq_one_letter_code
_entity_poly.pdbx_strand_id
1 'polypeptide(L)'
;MKSKLFRIFRQGLIKVAKSTDVWVLTNGINSSITKLLGEINRTNPDPSQPIHLIGIAPWGCVSGVEQLDVHGTNVIYNKPKTDDKDETPLEPNHAHFIFIDNDTKHEFGSELEFRSLFEKSISGNSFSLQNTTKDKLQQAGNIPVVLVVIEGGLETIKKVHENVIKNKIPVLLLQGTGGCCDLFAKCYHLYNEYHTNGKSSDQTNEDPSTMKEKNEQIKSKLREKLEIIDNKLNPGSTMNSSIEQDGIDYFELIYACIERRN
;
A
#
# COMPACT_ATOMS: atom_id res chain seq x y z
N MET A 1 4.62 -6.96 14.23
CA MET A 1 4.75 -5.52 14.58
C MET A 1 5.00 -5.35 16.08
N LYS A 2 5.95 -4.48 16.50
CA LYS A 2 6.20 -4.20 17.93
C LYS A 2 4.96 -3.60 18.63
N SER A 3 4.71 -3.97 19.89
CA SER A 3 3.51 -3.57 20.64
C SER A 3 3.27 -2.05 20.70
N LYS A 4 4.33 -1.26 20.89
CA LYS A 4 4.25 0.20 20.88
C LYS A 4 3.78 0.76 19.54
N LEU A 5 4.32 0.25 18.43
CA LEU A 5 3.99 0.72 17.08
C LEU A 5 2.56 0.36 16.71
N PHE A 6 2.12 -0.86 17.05
CA PHE A 6 0.74 -1.27 16.88
C PHE A 6 -0.25 -0.37 17.64
N ARG A 7 0.07 -0.02 18.89
CA ARG A 7 -0.75 0.90 19.69
C ARG A 7 -0.91 2.27 19.02
N ILE A 8 0.18 2.82 18.50
CA ILE A 8 0.17 4.11 17.80
C ILE A 8 -0.68 4.02 16.52
N PHE A 9 -0.47 2.97 15.72
CA PHE A 9 -1.26 2.74 14.50
C PHE A 9 -2.75 2.62 14.80
N ARG A 10 -3.14 1.79 15.78
CA ARG A 10 -4.53 1.62 16.22
C ARG A 10 -5.16 2.94 16.65
N GLN A 11 -4.47 3.71 17.48
CA GLN A 11 -4.96 5.00 17.97
C GLN A 11 -5.12 6.01 16.82
N GLY A 12 -4.15 6.07 15.90
CA GLY A 12 -4.23 6.92 14.72
C GLY A 12 -5.41 6.58 13.83
N LEU A 13 -5.58 5.29 13.52
CA LEU A 13 -6.67 4.82 12.66
C LEU A 13 -8.05 5.12 13.26
N ILE A 14 -8.26 4.79 14.54
CA ILE A 14 -9.52 5.09 15.24
C ILE A 14 -9.76 6.60 15.25
N LYS A 15 -8.72 7.41 15.52
CA LYS A 15 -8.86 8.87 15.54
C LYS A 15 -9.31 9.40 14.19
N VAL A 16 -8.69 8.93 13.10
CA VAL A 16 -9.08 9.31 11.73
C VAL A 16 -10.53 8.92 11.46
N ALA A 17 -10.89 7.65 11.66
CA ALA A 17 -12.24 7.15 11.42
C ALA A 17 -13.33 7.89 12.24
N LYS A 18 -13.00 8.37 13.44
CA LYS A 18 -13.92 9.20 14.25
C LYS A 18 -14.05 10.63 13.76
N SER A 19 -12.98 11.19 13.20
CA SER A 19 -12.94 12.59 12.76
C SER A 19 -13.40 12.78 11.31
N THR A 20 -13.31 11.73 10.50
CA THR A 20 -13.58 11.75 9.07
C THR A 20 -14.27 10.46 8.68
N ASP A 21 -15.36 10.58 7.91
CA ASP A 21 -15.97 9.43 7.27
C ASP A 21 -15.02 8.91 6.17
N VAL A 22 -14.35 7.79 6.46
CA VAL A 22 -13.24 7.28 5.66
C VAL A 22 -13.46 5.82 5.31
N TRP A 23 -13.15 5.47 4.07
CA TRP A 23 -13.07 4.08 3.62
C TRP A 23 -11.64 3.56 3.73
N VAL A 24 -11.50 2.34 4.23
CA VAL A 24 -10.21 1.63 4.29
C VAL A 24 -10.28 0.44 3.36
N LEU A 25 -9.57 0.53 2.23
CA LEU A 25 -9.50 -0.54 1.24
C LEU A 25 -8.40 -1.56 1.61
N THR A 26 -8.76 -2.83 1.71
CA THR A 26 -7.86 -3.95 2.03
C THR A 26 -7.99 -5.06 0.99
N ASN A 27 -7.24 -6.16 1.15
CA ASN A 27 -7.42 -7.37 0.34
C ASN A 27 -8.59 -8.27 0.81
N GLY A 28 -9.31 -7.88 1.87
CA GLY A 28 -10.49 -8.59 2.41
C GLY A 28 -10.26 -9.95 3.07
N ILE A 29 -9.14 -10.61 2.78
CA ILE A 29 -8.82 -11.92 3.34
C ILE A 29 -8.25 -11.82 4.75
N ASN A 30 -8.51 -12.84 5.57
CA ASN A 30 -8.13 -12.91 6.98
C ASN A 30 -6.65 -13.26 7.18
N SER A 31 -5.76 -12.45 6.62
CA SER A 31 -4.31 -12.57 6.73
C SER A 31 -3.66 -11.23 7.09
N SER A 32 -2.40 -11.31 7.53
CA SER A 32 -1.50 -10.16 7.67
C SER A 32 -2.13 -8.93 8.36
N ILE A 33 -2.06 -7.75 7.73
CA ILE A 33 -2.59 -6.49 8.26
C ILE A 33 -4.12 -6.46 8.29
N THR A 34 -4.79 -7.16 7.37
CA THR A 34 -6.26 -7.15 7.25
C THR A 34 -6.92 -7.78 8.47
N LYS A 35 -6.36 -8.89 8.98
CA LYS A 35 -6.78 -9.48 10.26
C LYS A 35 -6.65 -8.49 11.42
N LEU A 36 -5.57 -7.71 11.44
CA LEU A 36 -5.32 -6.73 12.49
C LEU A 36 -6.32 -5.57 12.44
N LEU A 37 -6.64 -5.09 11.24
CA LEU A 37 -7.66 -4.06 11.01
C LEU A 37 -9.04 -4.54 11.47
N GLY A 38 -9.38 -5.79 11.17
CA GLY A 38 -10.61 -6.41 11.64
C GLY A 38 -10.71 -6.44 13.16
N GLU A 39 -9.63 -6.84 13.84
CA GLU A 39 -9.56 -6.82 15.32
C GLU A 39 -9.65 -5.39 15.88
N ILE A 40 -9.06 -4.39 15.22
CA ILE A 40 -9.21 -2.98 15.61
C ILE A 40 -10.68 -2.57 15.50
N ASN A 41 -11.36 -2.91 14.40
CA ASN A 41 -12.75 -2.56 14.17
C ASN A 41 -13.68 -3.26 15.18
N ARG A 42 -13.47 -4.56 15.41
CA ARG A 42 -14.20 -5.38 16.40
C ARG A 42 -14.09 -4.85 17.83
N THR A 43 -12.91 -4.36 18.20
CA THR A 43 -12.61 -3.83 19.55
C THR A 43 -12.73 -2.32 19.63
N ASN A 44 -13.37 -1.68 18.64
CA ASN A 44 -13.64 -0.25 18.67
C ASN A 44 -14.61 0.04 19.84
N PRO A 45 -14.24 0.91 20.78
CA PRO A 45 -15.09 1.22 21.94
C PRO A 45 -16.37 1.98 21.58
N ASP A 46 -16.48 2.45 20.33
CA ASP A 46 -17.61 3.24 19.85
C ASP A 46 -18.28 2.55 18.66
N PRO A 47 -19.28 1.68 18.92
CA PRO A 47 -19.96 0.93 17.87
C PRO A 47 -20.74 1.82 16.89
N SER A 48 -21.04 3.06 17.28
CA SER A 48 -21.77 4.01 16.43
C SER A 48 -20.90 4.61 15.32
N GLN A 49 -19.58 4.49 15.43
CA GLN A 49 -18.61 4.97 14.46
C GLN A 49 -17.64 3.84 14.08
N PRO A 50 -18.12 2.82 13.34
CA PRO A 50 -17.27 1.74 12.86
C PRO A 50 -16.28 2.27 11.81
N ILE A 51 -15.17 1.55 11.64
CA ILE A 51 -14.25 1.80 10.53
C ILE A 51 -14.85 1.10 9.30
N HIS A 52 -15.09 1.84 8.22
CA HIS A 52 -15.61 1.29 6.97
C HIS A 52 -14.51 0.53 6.21
N LEU A 53 -14.27 -0.71 6.62
CA LEU A 53 -13.36 -1.63 5.94
C LEU A 53 -14.05 -2.25 4.71
N ILE A 54 -13.42 -2.13 3.55
CA ILE A 54 -13.88 -2.70 2.28
C ILE A 54 -12.79 -3.64 1.75
N GLY A 55 -13.12 -4.92 1.58
CA GLY A 55 -12.20 -5.93 1.08
C GLY A 55 -12.31 -6.08 -0.42
N ILE A 56 -11.21 -5.96 -1.16
CA ILE A 56 -11.15 -6.29 -2.59
C ILE A 56 -10.34 -7.57 -2.70
N ALA A 57 -11.00 -8.70 -2.98
CA ALA A 57 -10.40 -10.02 -2.93
C ALA A 57 -10.51 -10.75 -4.28
N PRO A 58 -9.48 -11.48 -4.71
CA PRO A 58 -9.59 -12.38 -5.85
C PRO A 58 -10.49 -13.57 -5.50
N TRP A 59 -11.53 -13.81 -6.29
CA TRP A 59 -12.55 -14.85 -6.05
C TRP A 59 -11.92 -16.25 -5.89
N GLY A 60 -10.97 -16.59 -6.76
CA GLY A 60 -10.26 -17.87 -6.78
C GLY A 60 -9.33 -18.16 -5.60
N CYS A 61 -9.09 -17.20 -4.70
CA CYS A 61 -8.25 -17.40 -3.50
C CYS A 61 -9.04 -17.28 -2.18
N VAL A 62 -10.36 -17.10 -2.25
CA VAL A 62 -11.22 -17.07 -1.06
C VAL A 62 -11.58 -18.50 -0.68
N SER A 63 -11.25 -18.92 0.54
CA SER A 63 -11.68 -20.24 0.99
C SER A 63 -13.18 -20.26 1.29
N GLY A 64 -13.85 -21.34 0.92
CA GLY A 64 -15.30 -21.49 1.16
C GLY A 64 -16.16 -20.66 0.22
N VAL A 65 -15.62 -20.27 -0.94
CA VAL A 65 -16.29 -19.44 -1.94
C VAL A 65 -17.57 -20.08 -2.49
N GLU A 66 -17.65 -21.41 -2.48
CA GLU A 66 -18.85 -22.17 -2.85
C GLU A 66 -20.07 -21.87 -1.95
N GLN A 67 -19.85 -21.39 -0.73
CA GLN A 67 -20.94 -20.92 0.15
C GLN A 67 -21.52 -19.57 -0.28
N LEU A 68 -20.76 -18.81 -1.06
CA LEU A 68 -21.09 -17.47 -1.53
C LEU A 68 -21.71 -17.47 -2.94
N ASP A 69 -21.56 -18.57 -3.68
CA ASP A 69 -22.14 -18.75 -5.02
C ASP A 69 -23.64 -19.04 -4.95
N VAL A 70 -24.41 -18.05 -4.51
CA VAL A 70 -25.87 -18.06 -4.55
C VAL A 70 -26.39 -16.76 -5.14
N HIS A 71 -27.55 -16.83 -5.78
CA HIS A 71 -28.14 -15.68 -6.44
C HIS A 71 -29.29 -15.07 -5.64
N GLY A 72 -29.25 -13.75 -5.44
CA GLY A 72 -30.39 -12.95 -5.00
C GLY A 72 -30.86 -13.19 -3.56
N THR A 73 -30.03 -13.76 -2.69
CA THR A 73 -30.40 -14.05 -1.30
C THR A 73 -29.24 -13.83 -0.34
N ASN A 74 -29.55 -13.79 0.95
CA ASN A 74 -28.55 -13.75 2.02
C ASN A 74 -27.90 -15.12 2.20
N VAL A 75 -26.59 -15.12 2.42
CA VAL A 75 -25.80 -16.31 2.74
C VAL A 75 -25.21 -16.23 4.13
N ILE A 76 -25.06 -17.40 4.77
CA ILE A 76 -24.24 -17.54 5.96
C ILE A 76 -22.90 -18.10 5.50
N TYR A 77 -21.89 -17.25 5.50
CA TYR A 77 -20.51 -17.68 5.27
C TYR A 77 -19.92 -18.22 6.58
N ASN A 78 -19.75 -19.54 6.64
CA ASN A 78 -19.07 -20.18 7.75
C ASN A 78 -17.59 -20.27 7.41
N LYS A 79 -16.78 -19.48 8.14
CA LYS A 79 -15.33 -19.44 8.00
C LYS A 79 -14.75 -20.86 7.96
N PRO A 80 -14.24 -21.32 6.80
CA PRO A 80 -13.67 -22.66 6.69
C PRO A 80 -12.42 -22.79 7.55
N LYS A 81 -12.20 -23.99 8.09
CA LYS A 81 -10.87 -24.42 8.52
C LYS A 81 -10.21 -25.01 7.28
N THR A 82 -9.31 -24.26 6.67
CA THR A 82 -8.51 -24.76 5.56
C THR A 82 -7.04 -24.85 5.99
N ASP A 83 -6.40 -25.94 5.61
CA ASP A 83 -4.95 -26.09 5.66
C ASP A 83 -4.30 -25.74 4.30
N ASP A 84 -5.11 -25.40 3.30
CA ASP A 84 -4.66 -24.90 2.01
C ASP A 84 -3.99 -23.55 2.20
N LYS A 85 -2.77 -23.43 1.69
CA LYS A 85 -1.97 -22.20 1.79
C LYS A 85 -2.33 -21.20 0.70
N ASP A 86 -3.00 -21.65 -0.34
CA ASP A 86 -3.31 -20.86 -1.53
C ASP A 86 -4.73 -20.26 -1.46
N GLU A 87 -5.52 -20.66 -0.46
CA GLU A 87 -6.80 -20.05 -0.13
C GLU A 87 -6.79 -19.45 1.27
N THR A 88 -7.43 -18.29 1.44
CA THR A 88 -7.57 -17.65 2.75
C THR A 88 -9.03 -17.27 3.00
N PRO A 89 -9.59 -17.53 4.19
CA PRO A 89 -10.96 -17.14 4.48
C PRO A 89 -11.11 -15.62 4.54
N LEU A 90 -12.32 -15.11 4.28
CA LEU A 90 -12.64 -13.69 4.47
C LEU A 90 -12.45 -13.22 5.92
N GLU A 91 -12.10 -11.95 6.08
CA GLU A 91 -11.99 -11.30 7.38
C GLU A 91 -13.37 -10.85 7.88
N PRO A 92 -13.87 -11.37 9.02
CA PRO A 92 -15.28 -11.23 9.40
C PRO A 92 -15.71 -9.83 9.84
N ASN A 93 -14.79 -8.88 10.07
CA ASN A 93 -15.11 -7.54 10.58
C ASN A 93 -15.04 -6.47 9.48
N HIS A 94 -15.07 -6.88 8.20
CA HIS A 94 -15.29 -5.98 7.07
C HIS A 94 -16.78 -5.72 6.85
N ALA A 95 -17.09 -4.50 6.41
CA ALA A 95 -18.48 -4.12 6.12
C ALA A 95 -18.91 -4.50 4.71
N HIS A 96 -17.97 -4.51 3.75
CA HIS A 96 -18.24 -4.77 2.34
C HIS A 96 -17.11 -5.58 1.72
N PHE A 97 -17.46 -6.35 0.69
CA PHE A 97 -16.53 -7.10 -0.14
C PHE A 97 -16.81 -6.84 -1.63
N ILE A 98 -15.73 -6.75 -2.41
CA ILE A 98 -15.75 -6.76 -3.86
C ILE A 98 -14.90 -7.96 -4.28
N PHE A 99 -15.51 -8.89 -5.02
CA PHE A 99 -14.81 -10.07 -5.53
C PHE A 99 -14.40 -9.85 -6.98
N ILE A 100 -13.14 -10.13 -7.28
CA ILE A 100 -12.59 -10.05 -8.63
C ILE A 100 -12.41 -11.45 -9.14
N ASP A 101 -13.20 -11.79 -10.16
CA ASP A 101 -13.15 -13.08 -10.82
C ASP A 101 -12.45 -12.94 -12.17
N ASN A 102 -11.54 -13.86 -12.43
CA ASN A 102 -10.78 -14.00 -13.68
C ASN A 102 -10.76 -15.45 -14.16
N ASP A 103 -11.67 -16.29 -13.67
CA ASP A 103 -11.79 -17.73 -13.97
C ASP A 103 -10.56 -18.57 -13.56
N THR A 104 -9.68 -18.05 -12.70
CA THR A 104 -8.52 -18.78 -12.15
C THR A 104 -8.75 -19.21 -10.70
N LYS A 105 -7.95 -20.17 -10.23
CA LYS A 105 -7.89 -20.57 -8.81
C LYS A 105 -6.48 -20.35 -8.29
N HIS A 106 -6.38 -19.96 -7.02
CA HIS A 106 -5.10 -19.85 -6.31
C HIS A 106 -4.13 -18.80 -6.87
N GLU A 107 -4.61 -17.90 -7.73
CA GLU A 107 -3.81 -16.83 -8.32
C GLU A 107 -4.17 -15.47 -7.71
N PHE A 108 -3.26 -14.95 -6.89
CA PHE A 108 -3.31 -13.57 -6.42
C PHE A 108 -2.83 -12.60 -7.52
N GLY A 109 -3.34 -11.37 -7.51
CA GLY A 109 -2.89 -10.30 -8.38
C GLY A 109 -3.94 -9.80 -9.35
N SER A 110 -4.97 -10.61 -9.65
CA SER A 110 -6.09 -10.21 -10.51
C SER A 110 -6.84 -8.99 -9.95
N GLU A 111 -6.85 -8.83 -8.63
CA GLU A 111 -7.47 -7.71 -7.95
C GLU A 111 -6.66 -6.40 -8.03
N LEU A 112 -5.37 -6.46 -8.35
CA LEU A 112 -4.47 -5.30 -8.28
C LEU A 112 -4.79 -4.26 -9.34
N GLU A 113 -5.06 -4.69 -10.58
CA GLU A 113 -5.44 -3.78 -11.67
C GLU A 113 -6.77 -3.09 -11.38
N PHE A 114 -7.78 -3.88 -11.00
CA PHE A 114 -9.08 -3.35 -10.59
C PHE A 114 -8.92 -2.32 -9.47
N ARG A 115 -8.14 -2.65 -8.43
CA ARG A 115 -7.90 -1.75 -7.30
C ARG A 115 -7.23 -0.45 -7.73
N SER A 116 -6.22 -0.50 -8.61
CA SER A 116 -5.60 0.71 -9.18
C SER A 116 -6.61 1.59 -9.92
N LEU A 117 -7.47 1.00 -10.75
CA LEU A 117 -8.50 1.72 -11.49
C LEU A 117 -9.58 2.29 -10.57
N PHE A 118 -9.97 1.54 -9.54
CA PHE A 118 -10.93 1.98 -8.53
C PHE A 118 -10.41 3.19 -7.76
N GLU A 119 -9.18 3.11 -7.21
CA GLU A 119 -8.50 4.20 -6.49
C GLU A 119 -8.37 5.47 -7.35
N LYS A 120 -8.05 5.31 -8.64
CA LYS A 120 -7.97 6.42 -9.61
C LYS A 120 -9.35 7.03 -9.91
N SER A 121 -10.39 6.21 -9.99
CA SER A 121 -11.75 6.68 -10.29
C SER A 121 -12.34 7.46 -9.12
N ILE A 122 -12.17 6.98 -7.89
CA ILE A 122 -12.68 7.66 -6.68
C ILE A 122 -11.92 8.97 -6.39
N SER A 123 -10.63 9.05 -6.70
CA SER A 123 -9.82 10.25 -6.45
C SER A 123 -10.16 11.44 -7.37
N GLY A 124 -11.16 11.32 -8.25
CA GLY A 124 -11.58 12.38 -9.16
C GLY A 124 -10.63 12.61 -10.35
N ASN A 125 -9.55 11.84 -10.45
CA ASN A 125 -8.57 11.97 -11.53
C ASN A 125 -9.06 11.41 -12.87
N SER A 126 -10.19 10.69 -12.90
CA SER A 126 -10.78 10.20 -14.15
C SER A 126 -12.19 9.64 -13.96
N PHE A 127 -13.18 10.44 -13.55
CA PHE A 127 -14.58 10.04 -13.76
C PHE A 127 -15.51 11.26 -13.88
N SER A 128 -15.77 11.69 -15.12
CA SER A 128 -16.98 12.47 -15.43
C SER A 128 -18.14 11.48 -15.48
N LEU A 129 -18.82 11.31 -14.35
CA LEU A 129 -20.03 10.48 -14.27
C LEU A 129 -21.13 11.22 -15.05
N GLN A 130 -21.28 10.91 -16.35
CA GLN A 130 -22.17 11.66 -17.24
C GLN A 130 -23.66 11.57 -16.87
N ASN A 131 -24.06 10.73 -15.90
CA ASN A 131 -25.46 10.38 -15.65
C ASN A 131 -25.99 10.64 -14.23
N THR A 132 -25.30 11.39 -13.37
CA THR A 132 -25.90 11.85 -12.10
C THR A 132 -25.90 13.37 -12.05
N THR A 133 -27.09 13.94 -11.90
CA THR A 133 -27.41 15.38 -11.80
C THR A 133 -26.21 16.26 -11.48
N LYS A 134 -25.75 16.97 -12.51
CA LYS A 134 -24.50 17.74 -12.62
C LYS A 134 -24.27 18.81 -11.54
N ASP A 135 -25.28 19.14 -10.73
CA ASP A 135 -25.26 20.32 -9.87
C ASP A 135 -24.71 20.09 -8.45
N LYS A 136 -24.57 18.83 -7.99
CA LYS A 136 -24.03 18.52 -6.64
C LYS A 136 -22.60 17.98 -6.65
N LEU A 137 -22.20 17.22 -7.67
CA LEU A 137 -20.86 16.63 -7.76
C LEU A 137 -19.79 17.61 -8.24
N GLN A 138 -20.16 18.67 -8.97
CA GLN A 138 -19.21 19.72 -9.37
C GLN A 138 -18.73 20.60 -8.20
N GLN A 139 -19.45 20.60 -7.06
CA GLN A 139 -19.04 21.32 -5.84
C GLN A 139 -18.26 20.42 -4.85
N ALA A 140 -18.34 19.10 -5.00
CA ALA A 140 -17.57 18.16 -4.20
C ALA A 140 -16.18 18.03 -4.86
N GLY A 141 -15.17 18.67 -4.27
CA GLY A 141 -13.79 18.49 -4.71
C GLY A 141 -13.36 17.01 -4.70
N ASN A 142 -12.23 16.72 -5.34
CA ASN A 142 -11.67 15.36 -5.42
C ASN A 142 -11.61 14.68 -4.05
N ILE A 143 -12.01 13.40 -3.98
CA ILE A 143 -11.89 12.61 -2.76
C ILE A 143 -10.40 12.37 -2.49
N PRO A 144 -9.85 12.81 -1.35
CA PRO A 144 -8.44 12.60 -1.05
C PRO A 144 -8.17 11.11 -0.80
N VAL A 145 -7.20 10.56 -1.51
CA VAL A 145 -6.73 9.18 -1.35
C VAL A 145 -5.30 9.20 -0.82
N VAL A 146 -5.02 8.35 0.18
CA VAL A 146 -3.67 8.15 0.74
C VAL A 146 -3.39 6.66 0.78
N LEU A 147 -2.20 6.27 0.32
CA LEU A 147 -1.71 4.89 0.45
C LEU A 147 -0.95 4.74 1.77
N VAL A 148 -1.38 3.83 2.64
CA VAL A 148 -0.65 3.48 3.87
C VAL A 148 0.10 2.18 3.66
N VAL A 149 1.41 2.19 3.86
CA VAL A 149 2.28 1.02 3.71
C VAL A 149 2.71 0.53 5.08
N ILE A 150 2.45 -0.74 5.33
CA ILE A 150 2.84 -1.47 6.53
C ILE A 150 3.51 -2.74 6.03
N GLU A 151 4.79 -2.90 6.35
CA GLU A 151 5.63 -3.99 5.83
C GLU A 151 5.69 -3.98 4.29
N GLY A 152 5.29 -5.06 3.62
CA GLY A 152 5.23 -5.19 2.16
C GLY A 152 6.46 -5.82 1.53
N GLY A 153 6.26 -6.46 0.38
CA GLY A 153 7.29 -7.08 -0.45
C GLY A 153 7.55 -6.30 -1.74
N LEU A 154 8.08 -6.98 -2.75
CA LEU A 154 8.45 -6.36 -4.04
C LEU A 154 7.27 -5.77 -4.80
N GLU A 155 6.12 -6.46 -4.80
CA GLU A 155 4.88 -5.93 -5.40
C GLU A 155 4.42 -4.63 -4.74
N THR A 156 4.67 -4.47 -3.43
CA THR A 156 4.38 -3.23 -2.72
C THR A 156 5.27 -2.09 -3.21
N ILE A 157 6.54 -2.35 -3.54
CA ILE A 157 7.43 -1.33 -4.12
C ILE A 157 6.89 -0.85 -5.47
N LYS A 158 6.47 -1.77 -6.35
CA LYS A 158 5.86 -1.43 -7.65
C LYS A 158 4.63 -0.55 -7.46
N LYS A 159 3.74 -0.93 -6.54
CA LYS A 159 2.51 -0.18 -6.23
C LYS A 159 2.78 1.20 -5.63
N VAL A 160 3.78 1.33 -4.74
CA VAL A 160 4.21 2.63 -4.21
C VAL A 160 4.74 3.51 -5.34
N HIS A 161 5.62 2.96 -6.19
CA HIS A 161 6.16 3.67 -7.34
C HIS A 161 5.08 4.13 -8.31
N GLU A 162 4.14 3.26 -8.69
CA GLU A 162 3.02 3.63 -9.53
C GLU A 162 2.22 4.80 -8.91
N ASN A 163 1.93 4.73 -7.61
CA ASN A 163 1.13 5.74 -6.93
C ASN A 163 1.84 7.09 -6.80
N VAL A 164 3.13 7.10 -6.45
CA VAL A 164 3.93 8.34 -6.33
C VAL A 164 4.18 8.95 -7.72
N ILE A 165 4.63 8.14 -8.68
CA ILE A 165 5.10 8.61 -9.98
C ILE A 165 3.96 8.91 -10.94
N LYS A 166 2.94 8.04 -11.02
CA LYS A 166 1.83 8.20 -11.97
C LYS A 166 0.60 8.82 -11.32
N ASN A 167 0.07 8.20 -10.26
CA ASN A 167 -1.25 8.58 -9.71
C ASN A 167 -1.24 9.79 -8.79
N LYS A 168 -0.06 10.28 -8.38
CA LYS A 168 0.12 11.40 -7.44
C LYS A 168 -0.58 11.18 -6.09
N ILE A 169 -0.72 9.93 -5.68
CA ILE A 169 -1.31 9.57 -4.39
C ILE A 169 -0.22 9.66 -3.32
N PRO A 170 -0.42 10.47 -2.25
CA PRO A 170 0.50 10.52 -1.13
C PRO A 170 0.65 9.15 -0.46
N VAL A 171 1.88 8.82 -0.07
CA VAL A 171 2.22 7.54 0.58
C VAL A 171 2.68 7.78 2.02
N LEU A 172 2.02 7.13 2.98
CA LEU A 172 2.41 7.08 4.38
C LEU A 172 3.13 5.77 4.67
N LEU A 173 4.41 5.85 5.02
CA LEU A 173 5.24 4.71 5.40
C LEU A 173 5.27 4.56 6.93
N LEU A 174 4.91 3.39 7.46
CA LEU A 174 5.00 3.11 8.88
C LEU A 174 6.37 2.47 9.22
N GLN A 175 7.40 3.30 9.38
CA GLN A 175 8.75 2.82 9.72
C GLN A 175 8.76 1.98 11.02
N GLY A 176 9.53 0.90 11.01
CA GLY A 176 9.69 -0.10 12.07
C GLY A 176 8.81 -1.33 11.90
N THR A 177 8.07 -1.44 10.78
CA THR A 177 7.23 -2.61 10.47
C THR A 177 7.97 -3.72 9.74
N GLY A 178 9.17 -3.46 9.21
CA GLY A 178 9.92 -4.40 8.36
C GLY A 178 9.61 -4.28 6.87
N GLY A 179 10.08 -5.25 6.09
CA GLY A 179 9.85 -5.36 4.65
C GLY A 179 10.30 -4.14 3.84
N CYS A 180 9.61 -3.88 2.73
CA CYS A 180 9.88 -2.75 1.86
C CYS A 180 9.67 -1.40 2.55
N CYS A 181 8.77 -1.32 3.55
CA CYS A 181 8.51 -0.08 4.29
C CYS A 181 9.77 0.45 5.00
N ASP A 182 10.54 -0.44 5.64
CA ASP A 182 11.80 -0.05 6.28
C ASP A 182 12.92 0.22 5.27
N LEU A 183 12.87 -0.43 4.11
CA LEU A 183 13.77 -0.16 3.00
C LEU A 183 13.56 1.28 2.50
N PHE A 184 12.33 1.64 2.11
CA PHE A 184 11.97 3.01 1.71
C PHE A 184 12.37 4.05 2.76
N ALA A 185 12.07 3.79 4.04
CA ALA A 185 12.40 4.72 5.12
C ALA A 185 13.92 4.94 5.23
N LYS A 186 14.73 3.87 5.14
CA LYS A 186 16.19 3.98 5.18
C LYS A 186 16.75 4.68 3.94
N CYS A 187 16.25 4.36 2.74
CA CYS A 187 16.60 5.09 1.52
C CYS A 187 16.34 6.58 1.68
N TYR A 188 15.17 6.94 2.21
CA TYR A 188 14.78 8.32 2.41
C TYR A 188 15.70 9.06 3.40
N HIS A 189 16.02 8.45 4.54
CA HIS A 189 16.93 9.04 5.53
C HIS A 189 18.33 9.23 4.97
N LEU A 190 18.86 8.24 4.26
CA LEU A 190 20.17 8.32 3.63
C LEU A 190 20.19 9.36 2.50
N TYR A 191 19.16 9.41 1.65
CA TYR A 191 19.05 10.41 0.58
C TYR A 191 19.11 11.82 1.16
N ASN A 192 18.36 12.06 2.25
CA ASN A 192 18.36 13.33 2.96
C ASN A 192 19.71 13.63 3.59
N GLU A 193 20.35 12.68 4.28
CA GLU A 193 21.68 12.87 4.87
C GLU A 193 22.69 13.36 3.81
N TYR A 194 22.71 12.72 2.64
CA TYR A 194 23.59 13.12 1.56
C TYR A 194 23.18 14.44 0.90
N HIS A 195 21.89 14.72 0.76
CA HIS A 195 21.41 15.99 0.19
C HIS A 195 21.61 17.18 1.13
N THR A 196 21.39 17.03 2.43
CA THR A 196 21.56 18.12 3.41
C THR A 196 23.04 18.43 3.65
N ASN A 197 23.91 17.40 3.65
CA ASN A 197 25.36 17.60 3.76
C ASN A 197 25.96 18.27 2.50
N GLY A 198 25.24 18.28 1.38
CA GLY A 198 25.61 18.98 0.15
C GLY A 198 25.15 20.43 0.07
N LYS A 199 24.33 20.92 1.02
CA LYS A 199 23.86 22.31 1.08
C LYS A 199 24.77 23.15 1.98
N SER A 200 25.96 23.51 1.49
CA SER A 200 26.66 24.71 1.97
C SER A 200 25.90 25.96 1.52
N SER A 201 25.99 27.03 2.31
CA SER A 201 25.14 28.24 2.27
C SER A 201 25.21 29.12 0.99
N ASP A 202 25.88 28.69 -0.07
CA ASP A 202 26.12 29.48 -1.30
C ASP A 202 25.44 28.88 -2.56
N GLN A 203 24.26 28.25 -2.41
CA GLN A 203 23.55 27.56 -3.51
C GLN A 203 22.67 28.47 -4.38
N THR A 204 23.22 29.53 -4.97
CA THR A 204 22.47 30.31 -5.99
C THR A 204 22.91 30.08 -7.43
N ASN A 205 23.99 29.32 -7.72
CA ASN A 205 24.43 29.06 -9.11
C ASN A 205 25.25 27.74 -9.26
N GLU A 206 24.69 26.57 -8.92
CA GLU A 206 25.34 25.29 -9.29
C GLU A 206 24.94 24.86 -10.71
N ASP A 207 25.91 24.54 -11.57
CA ASP A 207 25.70 24.04 -12.93
C ASP A 207 24.93 22.70 -12.89
N PRO A 208 23.87 22.52 -13.71
CA PRO A 208 23.17 21.25 -13.90
C PRO A 208 24.07 20.02 -14.07
N SER A 209 25.24 20.15 -14.71
CA SER A 209 26.21 19.06 -14.88
C SER A 209 26.76 18.55 -13.53
N THR A 210 27.09 19.48 -12.64
CA THR A 210 27.66 19.21 -11.31
C THR A 210 26.59 18.63 -10.36
N MET A 211 25.36 19.12 -10.47
CA MET A 211 24.22 18.56 -9.73
C MET A 211 23.92 17.12 -10.12
N LYS A 212 24.00 16.81 -11.41
CA LYS A 212 23.78 15.45 -11.93
C LYS A 212 24.86 14.48 -11.42
N GLU A 213 26.13 14.88 -11.45
CA GLU A 213 27.23 14.07 -10.90
C GLU A 213 27.09 13.82 -9.41
N LYS A 214 26.70 14.84 -8.63
CA LYS A 214 26.39 14.68 -7.20
C LYS A 214 25.26 13.68 -6.99
N ASN A 215 24.17 13.77 -7.76
CA ASN A 215 23.03 12.85 -7.63
C ASN A 215 23.43 11.40 -7.93
N GLU A 216 24.24 11.17 -8.97
CA GLU A 216 24.77 9.83 -9.28
C GLU A 216 25.68 9.28 -8.17
N GLN A 217 26.52 10.12 -7.57
CA GLN A 217 27.34 9.70 -6.42
C GLN A 217 26.48 9.33 -5.20
N ILE A 218 25.42 10.10 -4.93
CA ILE A 218 24.47 9.81 -3.85
C ILE A 218 23.75 8.50 -4.12
N LYS A 219 23.29 8.31 -5.36
CA LYS A 219 22.61 7.11 -5.82
C LYS A 219 23.48 5.86 -5.69
N SER A 220 24.75 5.94 -6.10
CA SER A 220 25.72 4.84 -5.94
C SER A 220 25.93 4.46 -4.46
N LYS A 221 26.15 5.45 -3.57
CA LYS A 221 26.30 5.21 -2.12
C LYS A 221 25.04 4.63 -1.47
N LEU A 222 23.86 5.07 -1.94
CA LEU A 222 22.58 4.53 -1.48
C LEU A 222 22.44 3.06 -1.85
N ARG A 223 22.75 2.71 -3.10
CA ARG A 223 22.65 1.34 -3.61
C ARG A 223 23.49 0.38 -2.78
N GLU A 224 24.77 0.70 -2.56
CA GLU A 224 25.70 -0.10 -1.75
C GLU A 224 25.17 -0.31 -0.32
N LYS A 225 24.65 0.74 0.33
CA LYS A 225 24.11 0.63 1.69
C LYS A 225 22.84 -0.22 1.75
N LEU A 226 21.97 -0.12 0.75
CA LEU A 226 20.70 -0.84 0.72
C LEU A 226 20.89 -2.31 0.40
N GLU A 227 21.82 -2.61 -0.47
CA GLU A 227 22.35 -3.95 -0.73
C GLU A 227 22.78 -4.65 0.59
N ILE A 228 23.51 -3.95 1.46
CA ILE A 228 23.88 -4.49 2.79
C ILE A 228 22.66 -4.68 3.70
N ILE A 229 21.67 -3.78 3.62
CA ILE A 229 20.46 -3.83 4.44
C ILE A 229 19.54 -4.98 4.01
N ASP A 230 19.34 -5.16 2.71
CA ASP A 230 18.51 -6.21 2.14
C ASP A 230 19.04 -7.59 2.53
N ASN A 231 20.35 -7.82 2.38
CA ASN A 231 21.01 -9.06 2.83
C ASN A 231 20.82 -9.35 4.33
N LYS A 232 20.68 -8.31 5.18
CA LYS A 232 20.40 -8.47 6.62
C LYS A 232 18.93 -8.76 6.92
N LEU A 233 18.02 -8.24 6.10
CA LEU A 233 16.59 -8.46 6.25
C LEU A 233 16.17 -9.82 5.67
N ASN A 234 16.84 -10.26 4.61
CA ASN A 234 16.60 -11.49 3.87
C ASN A 234 17.89 -12.35 3.81
N PRO A 235 18.32 -12.97 4.94
CA PRO A 235 19.54 -13.75 4.95
C PRO A 235 19.43 -14.98 4.03
N GLY A 236 20.18 -14.99 2.93
CA GLY A 236 20.22 -16.09 1.96
C GLY A 236 19.76 -15.72 0.53
N SER A 237 19.16 -14.55 0.32
CA SER A 237 18.95 -14.01 -1.02
C SER A 237 20.27 -13.42 -1.53
N THR A 238 20.82 -13.92 -2.63
CA THR A 238 21.92 -13.26 -3.31
C THR A 238 21.43 -11.90 -3.84
N MET A 239 22.18 -10.82 -3.61
CA MET A 239 21.82 -9.42 -3.96
C MET A 239 21.22 -9.25 -5.36
N ASN A 240 21.63 -10.08 -6.33
CA ASN A 240 21.14 -10.02 -7.71
C ASN A 240 19.69 -10.52 -7.89
N SER A 241 19.05 -11.10 -6.87
CA SER A 241 17.73 -11.76 -7.04
C SER A 241 16.55 -10.96 -6.50
N SER A 242 16.74 -10.04 -5.54
CA SER A 242 15.63 -9.31 -4.89
C SER A 242 15.56 -7.83 -5.31
N ILE A 243 16.69 -7.19 -5.61
CA ILE A 243 16.73 -5.80 -6.11
C ILE A 243 16.64 -5.76 -7.63
N GLU A 244 17.06 -6.84 -8.32
CA GLU A 244 16.84 -7.04 -9.75
C GLU A 244 16.11 -8.37 -9.95
N GLN A 245 14.78 -8.35 -9.89
CA GLN A 245 13.97 -9.54 -10.18
C GLN A 245 13.16 -9.30 -11.46
N ASP A 246 13.09 -10.31 -12.33
CA ASP A 246 12.33 -10.23 -13.59
C ASP A 246 12.75 -9.06 -14.50
N GLY A 247 14.01 -8.64 -14.41
CA GLY A 247 14.57 -7.49 -15.14
C GLY A 247 14.17 -6.12 -14.57
N ILE A 248 13.58 -6.07 -13.38
CA ILE A 248 13.14 -4.84 -12.71
C ILE A 248 14.15 -4.47 -11.63
N ASP A 249 14.79 -3.30 -11.75
CA ASP A 249 15.59 -2.71 -10.68
C ASP A 249 14.66 -2.01 -9.66
N TYR A 250 14.37 -2.67 -8.55
CA TYR A 250 13.54 -2.14 -7.47
C TYR A 250 14.20 -0.99 -6.70
N PHE A 251 15.53 -0.90 -6.71
CA PHE A 251 16.22 0.24 -6.12
C PHE A 251 15.93 1.51 -6.92
N GLU A 252 15.93 1.42 -8.25
CA GLU A 252 15.54 2.54 -9.12
C GLU A 252 14.12 3.01 -8.85
N LEU A 253 13.18 2.08 -8.67
CA LEU A 253 11.79 2.42 -8.31
C LEU A 253 11.71 3.19 -6.98
N ILE A 254 12.45 2.74 -5.96
CA ILE A 254 12.49 3.41 -4.66
C ILE A 254 13.11 4.80 -4.76
N TYR A 255 14.26 4.90 -5.45
CA TYR A 255 14.98 6.15 -5.63
C TYR A 255 14.09 7.20 -6.33
N ALA A 256 13.44 6.81 -7.43
CA ALA A 256 12.53 7.68 -8.17
C ALA A 256 11.38 8.22 -7.29
N CYS A 257 10.84 7.39 -6.38
CA CYS A 257 9.81 7.85 -5.44
C CYS A 257 10.32 8.94 -4.49
N ILE A 258 11.56 8.80 -4.03
CA ILE A 258 12.17 9.70 -3.04
C ILE A 258 12.59 11.01 -3.71
N GLU A 259 13.18 10.95 -4.90
CA GLU A 259 13.61 12.13 -5.65
C GLU A 259 12.42 13.02 -6.04
N ARG A 260 11.28 12.41 -6.39
CA ARG A 260 10.06 13.14 -6.77
C ARG A 260 9.35 13.86 -5.62
N ARG A 261 9.90 13.81 -4.40
CA ARG A 261 9.31 14.44 -3.22
C ARG A 261 9.40 15.98 -3.23
N ASN A 262 9.96 16.57 -4.30
CA ASN A 262 10.08 18.02 -4.53
C ASN A 262 9.01 18.53 -5.51
#